data_AF-A0A412LL01-F1
#
_entry.id   AF-A0A412LL01-F1
#
_cell.length_a   1.000
_cell.length_b   1.000
_cell.length_c   1.000
_cell.angle_alpha   90.00
_cell.angle_beta   90.00
_cell.angle_gamma   90.00
#
_symmetry.space_group_name_H-M   'P 1'
#
loop_
_entity.id
_entity.type
_entity.pdbx_description
1 polymer ?
#
loop_
_entity_poly.entity_id
_entity_poly.type
_entity_poly.pdbx_seq_one_letter_code
_entity_poly.pdbx_strand_id
1 'polypeptide(L)'
;MQECASEGFAIDGFYRDDKTSRVTLAFLEEDNCRWQLVDQDGICTDGQFKRTDDPNILILKKENGEEFGTVHVAYISRRRNQGQIYLIRNTKVTRFYLVSTDPAFMVESGDVDVDS
;
A
#
# COMPACT_ATOMS: atom_id res chain seq x y z
N MET A 1 -8.72 16.22 10.98
CA MET A 1 -7.62 16.59 10.07
C MET A 1 -7.74 15.69 8.86
N GLN A 2 -8.12 16.24 7.72
CA GLN A 2 -8.15 15.52 6.45
C GLN A 2 -7.34 16.35 5.46
N GLU A 3 -6.10 15.91 5.23
CA GLU A 3 -5.24 16.44 4.17
C GLU A 3 -4.61 15.22 3.47
N CYS A 4 -5.42 14.51 2.69
CA CYS A 4 -4.93 13.71 1.57
C CYS A 4 -5.13 14.55 0.29
N ALA A 5 -4.57 15.77 0.28
CA ALA A 5 -4.46 16.64 -0.89
C ALA A 5 -2.99 16.66 -1.30
N SER A 6 -2.66 15.91 -2.35
CA SER A 6 -1.32 15.40 -2.60
C SER A 6 -0.46 16.39 -3.39
N GLU A 7 0.46 17.09 -2.71
CA GLU A 7 1.76 17.34 -3.32
C GLU A 7 2.48 15.97 -3.46
N GLY A 8 3.11 15.67 -4.60
CA GLY A 8 3.80 14.38 -4.86
C GLY A 8 3.15 13.46 -5.91
N PHE A 9 3.70 12.24 -6.07
CA PHE A 9 3.12 11.23 -6.96
C PHE A 9 1.85 10.61 -6.37
N ALA A 10 0.80 10.44 -7.19
CA ALA A 10 -0.42 9.70 -6.81
C ALA A 10 -0.10 8.22 -6.60
N ILE A 11 -0.37 7.72 -5.38
CA ILE A 11 0.10 6.39 -4.94
C ILE A 11 -0.95 5.30 -5.15
N ASP A 12 -2.22 5.64 -5.41
CA ASP A 12 -3.28 4.63 -5.55
C ASP A 12 -2.89 3.53 -6.53
N GLY A 13 -3.27 2.31 -6.17
CA GLY A 13 -3.14 1.17 -7.03
C GLY A 13 -2.62 -0.06 -6.33
N PHE A 14 -2.31 -1.05 -7.16
CA PHE A 14 -1.85 -2.37 -6.80
C PHE A 14 -0.42 -2.56 -7.27
N TYR A 15 0.44 -2.99 -6.35
CA TYR A 15 1.87 -3.15 -6.55
C TYR A 15 2.29 -4.57 -6.24
N ARG A 16 3.34 -5.03 -6.90
CA ARG A 16 3.89 -6.38 -6.74
C ARG A 16 5.40 -6.35 -6.61
N ASP A 17 5.95 -7.20 -5.75
CA ASP A 17 7.37 -7.23 -5.48
C ASP A 17 8.19 -7.74 -6.68
N ASP A 18 9.42 -7.23 -6.83
CA ASP A 18 10.25 -7.56 -7.99
C ASP A 18 10.85 -8.97 -7.98
N LYS A 19 10.95 -9.60 -6.79
CA LYS A 19 11.75 -10.82 -6.62
C LYS A 19 10.92 -12.07 -6.74
N THR A 20 9.78 -12.10 -6.06
CA THR A 20 8.92 -13.29 -5.95
C THR A 20 7.64 -13.14 -6.73
N SER A 21 7.22 -11.90 -7.02
CA SER A 21 5.92 -11.60 -7.61
C SER A 21 4.72 -12.15 -6.81
N ARG A 22 4.92 -12.44 -5.52
CA ARG A 22 3.92 -13.02 -4.62
C ARG A 22 3.51 -12.07 -3.51
N VAL A 23 4.38 -11.14 -3.12
CA VAL A 23 4.05 -10.12 -2.13
C VAL A 23 3.40 -8.97 -2.88
N THR A 24 2.24 -8.55 -2.40
CA THR A 24 1.50 -7.43 -2.97
C THR A 24 1.31 -6.33 -1.96
N LEU A 25 1.14 -5.11 -2.48
CA LEU A 25 0.89 -3.92 -1.69
C LEU A 25 -0.14 -3.07 -2.42
N ALA A 26 -1.21 -2.70 -1.75
CA ALA A 26 -2.28 -1.88 -2.30
C ALA A 26 -2.39 -0.56 -1.52
N PHE A 27 -2.71 0.52 -2.24
CA PHE A 27 -2.95 1.85 -1.67
C PHE A 27 -4.24 2.46 -2.22
N LEU A 28 -4.97 3.15 -1.37
CA LEU A 28 -6.11 3.99 -1.75
C LEU A 28 -6.10 5.26 -0.88
N GLU A 29 -5.91 6.42 -1.51
CA GLU A 29 -5.89 7.74 -0.87
C GLU A 29 -7.31 8.21 -0.50
N GLU A 30 -8.29 7.92 -1.35
CA GLU A 30 -9.71 8.06 -1.01
C GLU A 30 -10.06 7.05 0.11
N ASP A 31 -11.05 7.29 0.98
CA ASP A 31 -11.37 6.38 2.09
C ASP A 31 -10.29 6.25 3.19
N ASN A 32 -9.97 7.35 3.90
CA ASN A 32 -9.11 7.34 5.10
C ASN A 32 -7.65 6.86 4.86
N CYS A 33 -7.19 6.97 3.61
CA CYS A 33 -5.80 6.74 3.20
C CYS A 33 -5.32 5.34 3.64
N ARG A 34 -5.91 4.31 3.04
CA ARG A 34 -5.78 2.89 3.39
C ARG A 34 -4.69 2.18 2.61
N TRP A 35 -4.09 1.18 3.24
CA TRP A 35 -3.15 0.27 2.60
C TRP A 35 -3.36 -1.17 3.06
N GLN A 36 -2.94 -2.12 2.21
CA GLN A 36 -2.88 -3.54 2.56
C GLN A 36 -1.64 -4.17 1.96
N LEU A 37 -0.90 -4.92 2.76
CA LEU A 37 0.15 -5.84 2.30
C LEU A 37 -0.36 -7.26 2.38
N VAL A 38 -0.25 -8.03 1.29
CA VAL A 38 -0.44 -9.48 1.31
C VAL A 38 0.93 -10.11 1.15
N ASP A 39 1.34 -10.91 2.14
CA ASP A 39 2.62 -11.59 2.06
C ASP A 39 2.58 -12.86 1.19
N GLN A 40 3.72 -13.53 1.10
CA GLN A 40 3.88 -14.74 0.29
C GLN A 40 3.00 -15.92 0.74
N ASP A 41 2.56 -15.91 2.00
CA ASP A 41 1.74 -16.93 2.64
C ASP A 41 0.24 -16.55 2.56
N GLY A 42 -0.09 -15.41 1.94
CA GLY A 42 -1.45 -14.91 1.78
C GLY A 42 -1.97 -14.15 3.00
N ILE A 43 -1.10 -13.87 3.99
CA ILE A 43 -1.52 -13.15 5.20
C ILE A 43 -1.67 -11.67 4.85
N CYS A 44 -2.87 -11.15 5.12
CA CYS A 44 -3.19 -9.74 4.95
C CYS A 44 -2.74 -8.94 6.17
N THR A 45 -2.14 -7.78 5.94
CA THR A 45 -1.93 -6.76 6.97
C THR A 45 -2.44 -5.44 6.44
N ASP A 46 -3.39 -4.87 7.17
CA ASP A 46 -4.13 -3.69 6.78
C ASP A 46 -3.79 -2.50 7.69
N GLY A 47 -4.07 -1.30 7.18
CA GLY A 47 -4.07 -0.12 8.00
C GLY A 47 -4.18 1.19 7.23
N GLN A 48 -3.64 2.24 7.83
CA GLN A 48 -3.71 3.61 7.32
C GLN A 48 -2.30 4.16 7.08
N PHE A 49 -2.16 5.05 6.11
CA PHE A 49 -0.91 5.73 5.82
C PHE A 49 -1.07 7.24 5.88
N LYS A 50 0.06 7.91 6.07
CA LYS A 50 0.17 9.37 5.97
C LYS A 50 1.41 9.76 5.19
N ARG A 51 1.32 10.83 4.40
CA ARG A 51 2.49 11.50 3.81
C ARG A 51 3.28 12.21 4.91
N THR A 52 4.59 12.29 4.74
CA THR A 52 5.46 13.15 5.57
C THR A 52 5.58 14.54 4.95
N ASP A 53 6.39 15.41 5.54
CA ASP A 53 6.79 16.68 4.90
C ASP A 53 7.48 16.47 3.54
N ASP A 54 8.14 15.32 3.35
CA ASP A 54 8.49 14.84 2.00
C ASP A 54 7.28 14.11 1.40
N PRO A 55 6.69 14.63 0.31
CA PRO A 55 5.49 14.07 -0.27
C PRO A 55 5.71 12.66 -0.85
N ASN A 56 6.95 12.25 -1.15
CA ASN A 56 7.27 10.93 -1.67
C ASN A 56 7.58 9.92 -0.57
N ILE A 57 7.45 10.30 0.70
CA ILE A 57 7.66 9.42 1.84
C ILE A 57 6.33 9.24 2.60
N LEU A 58 5.92 7.99 2.78
CA LEU A 58 4.71 7.60 3.51
C LEU A 58 5.07 6.81 4.76
N ILE A 59 4.37 7.06 5.86
CA ILE A 59 4.43 6.23 7.07
C ILE A 59 3.20 5.33 7.08
N LEU A 60 3.42 4.01 7.11
CA LEU A 60 2.37 3.00 7.21
C LEU A 60 2.14 2.65 8.68
N LYS A 61 0.90 2.73 9.12
CA LYS A 61 0.44 2.24 10.41
C LYS A 61 -0.54 1.12 10.22
N LYS A 62 -0.45 0.08 11.04
CA LYS A 62 -1.49 -0.95 11.11
C LYS A 62 -2.77 -0.39 11.73
N GLU A 63 -3.86 -1.12 11.64
CA GLU A 63 -5.14 -0.75 12.29
C GLU A 63 -5.01 -0.51 13.80
N ASN A 64 -4.14 -1.25 14.49
CA ASN A 64 -3.86 -1.07 15.93
C ASN A 64 -3.02 0.19 16.25
N GLY A 65 -2.63 0.97 15.24
CA GLY A 65 -1.85 2.20 15.37
C GLY A 65 -0.33 2.02 15.42
N GLU A 66 0.18 0.79 15.48
CA GLU A 66 1.61 0.50 15.41
C GLU A 66 2.19 0.88 14.05
N GLU A 67 3.40 1.44 14.05
CA GLU A 67 4.14 1.67 12.80
C GLU A 67 4.53 0.32 12.18
N PHE A 68 4.17 0.16 10.90
CA PHE A 68 4.51 -1.02 10.12
C PHE A 68 5.79 -0.83 9.31
N GLY A 69 6.00 0.38 8.78
CA GLY A 69 7.17 0.73 8.00
C GLY A 69 6.98 2.02 7.21
N THR A 70 7.97 2.33 6.38
CA THR A 70 8.00 3.54 5.55
C THR A 70 7.99 3.17 4.08
N VAL A 71 7.23 3.89 3.25
CA VAL A 71 7.26 3.75 1.80
C VAL A 71 7.93 4.96 1.19
N HIS A 72 8.90 4.73 0.30
CA HIS A 72 9.47 5.75 -0.56
C HIS A 72 8.96 5.55 -2.00
N VAL A 73 8.27 6.56 -2.52
CA VAL A 73 7.71 6.61 -3.87
C VAL A 73 8.76 7.18 -4.82
N ALA A 74 9.58 6.29 -5.40
CA ALA A 74 10.72 6.72 -6.20
C ALA A 74 10.32 7.30 -7.56
N TYR A 75 9.29 6.73 -8.19
CA TYR A 75 8.81 7.18 -9.50
C TYR A 75 7.42 6.64 -9.79
N ILE A 76 6.54 7.49 -10.32
CA ILE A 76 5.30 7.07 -10.99
C ILE A 76 5.18 7.87 -12.29
N SER A 77 5.00 7.16 -13.40
CA SER A 77 4.83 7.77 -14.71
C SER A 77 3.57 8.65 -14.76
N ARG A 78 3.59 9.72 -15.56
CA ARG A 78 2.40 10.61 -15.73
C ARG A 78 1.14 9.87 -16.18
N ARG A 79 1.30 8.82 -16.99
CA ARG A 79 0.19 7.97 -17.47
C ARG A 79 -0.22 6.89 -16.47
N ARG A 80 0.46 6.79 -15.32
CA ARG A 80 0.26 5.79 -14.26
C ARG A 80 0.26 4.34 -14.76
N ASN A 81 1.02 4.03 -15.81
CA ASN A 81 1.20 2.67 -16.33
C ASN A 81 2.56 2.06 -15.97
N GLN A 82 3.41 2.84 -15.30
CA GLN A 82 4.67 2.44 -14.69
C GLN A 82 4.82 3.17 -13.36
N GLY A 83 5.35 2.47 -12.36
CA GLY A 83 5.65 3.03 -11.06
C GLY A 83 6.55 2.09 -10.27
N GLN A 84 7.32 2.67 -9.36
CA GLN A 84 8.26 1.96 -8.51
C GLN A 84 8.28 2.58 -7.12
N ILE A 85 8.11 1.71 -6.12
CA ILE A 85 8.11 2.09 -4.72
C ILE A 85 8.98 1.16 -3.90
N TYR A 86 9.42 1.62 -2.74
CA TYR A 86 10.21 0.85 -1.79
C TYR A 86 9.53 0.85 -0.43
N LEU A 87 9.27 -0.34 0.11
CA LEU A 87 8.87 -0.51 1.50
C LEU A 87 10.10 -0.81 2.34
N ILE A 88 10.34 0.00 3.37
CA ILE A 88 11.38 -0.19 4.37
C ILE A 88 10.71 -0.62 5.69
N ARG A 89 11.06 -1.82 6.17
CA ARG A 89 10.60 -2.35 7.47
C ARG A 89 11.64 -3.30 8.07
N ASN A 90 11.84 -3.26 9.40
CA ASN A 90 12.75 -4.18 10.11
C ASN A 90 14.12 -4.34 9.42
N THR A 91 14.76 -3.22 9.05
CA THR A 91 16.03 -3.12 8.30
C THR A 91 16.04 -3.79 6.91
N LYS A 92 14.90 -4.23 6.39
CA LYS A 92 14.74 -4.80 5.05
C LYS A 92 14.10 -3.77 4.13
N VAL A 93 14.55 -3.78 2.88
CA VAL A 93 13.97 -2.98 1.79
C VAL A 93 13.40 -3.93 0.75
N THR A 94 12.11 -3.78 0.46
CA THR A 94 11.42 -4.51 -0.59
C THR A 94 10.98 -3.52 -1.66
N ARG A 95 11.32 -3.80 -2.92
CA ARG A 95 10.93 -2.99 -4.07
C ARG A 95 9.69 -3.58 -4.72
N PHE A 96 8.78 -2.69 -5.12
CA PHE A 96 7.56 -3.06 -5.82
C PHE A 96 7.40 -2.23 -7.09
N TYR A 97 6.70 -2.82 -8.06
CA TYR A 97 6.28 -2.15 -9.28
C TYR A 97 4.76 -1.99 -9.32
N LEU A 98 4.30 -0.86 -9.86
CA LEU A 98 2.89 -0.62 -10.13
C LEU A 98 2.39 -1.61 -11.18
N VAL A 99 1.29 -2.30 -10.88
CA VAL A 99 0.63 -3.26 -11.76
C VAL A 99 -0.69 -2.68 -12.29
N SER A 100 -1.45 -2.01 -11.43
CA SER A 100 -2.73 -1.37 -11.78
C SER A 100 -2.94 -0.11 -10.95
N THR A 101 -3.62 0.90 -11.49
CA THR A 101 -4.09 2.06 -10.73
C THR A 101 -5.33 1.77 -9.89
N ASP A 102 -6.06 0.70 -10.24
CA ASP A 102 -7.15 0.19 -9.41
C ASP A 102 -6.52 -0.61 -8.25
N PRO A 103 -6.77 -0.24 -6.99
CA PRO A 103 -6.28 -1.02 -5.88
C PRO A 103 -6.97 -2.38 -5.82
N ALA A 104 -6.23 -3.39 -5.40
CA ALA A 104 -6.76 -4.74 -5.18
C ALA A 104 -6.54 -5.12 -3.71
N PHE A 105 -7.56 -4.84 -2.89
CA PHE A 105 -7.63 -5.29 -1.50
C PHE A 105 -8.27 -6.68 -1.46
N MET A 106 -7.63 -7.63 -0.79
CA MET A 106 -8.27 -8.89 -0.42
C MET A 106 -9.19 -8.62 0.77
N VAL A 107 -10.46 -9.02 0.63
CA VAL A 107 -11.37 -9.11 1.77
C VAL A 107 -11.09 -10.42 2.48
N GLU A 108 -10.86 -10.37 3.79
CA GLU A 108 -10.95 -11.60 4.58
C GLU A 108 -12.35 -12.16 4.34
N SER A 109 -12.42 -13.41 3.85
CA SER A 109 -13.69 -14.08 3.66
C SER A 109 -14.26 -14.33 5.05
N GLY A 110 -15.02 -13.37 5.58
CA GLY A 110 -15.82 -13.62 6.77
C GLY A 110 -16.68 -14.84 6.48
N ASP A 111 -16.63 -15.84 7.36
CA ASP A 111 -17.56 -16.96 7.34
C ASP A 111 -18.96 -16.38 7.17
N VAL A 112 -19.53 -16.56 5.98
CA VAL A 112 -20.92 -16.22 5.72
C VAL A 112 -21.74 -17.17 6.58
N ASP A 113 -22.23 -16.69 7.71
CA ASP A 113 -23.28 -17.37 8.45
C ASP A 113 -24.47 -17.48 7.49
N VAL A 114 -24.60 -18.65 6.86
CA VAL A 114 -25.77 -19.04 6.07
C VAL A 114 -26.88 -19.29 7.08
N ASP A 115 -27.59 -18.23 7.45
CA ASP A 115 -28.88 -18.37 8.08
C ASP A 115 -29.90 -18.73 6.99
N SER A 116 -30.49 -19.92 7.13
CA SER A 116 -31.51 -20.51 6.25
C SER A 116 -32.91 -20.07 6.65
#